data_AF-A0A7X8ZJ39-F1
#
_entry.id   AF-A0A7X8ZJ39-F1
#
_cell.length_a   1.000
_cell.length_b   1.000
_cell.length_c   1.000
_cell.angle_alpha   90.00
_cell.angle_beta   90.00
_cell.angle_gamma   90.00
#
_symmetry.space_group_name_H-M   'P 1'
#
loop_
_entity.id
_entity.type
_entity.pdbx_description
1 polymer ?
#
loop_
_entity_poly.entity_id
_entity_poly.type
_entity_poly.pdbx_seq_one_letter_code
_entity_poly.pdbx_strand_id
1 'polypeptide(L)'
;YIPSFSLFFLSMVHDYARLRDDDSLVQELLPRLRLLAENTRSHLCQDGLLRMPGWNFIDWLPNWQSGVTPGGKQGGGCILNLIAVQAWRDYADLERHFGSPALAQVYDDAATALADRVRAVFRVAGSGAFAEDEAHTYFSEHAQVFAMLVYDAPELAEVLRQQQLDECGIYFSFYYLLACHKYGLHDLLAKRREKYLALAQTGISCMPEEFSAWRSYCHAWSAHWLYHTYSQDAIAIMERIK
;
A
#
# COMPACT_ATOMS: atom_id res chain seq x y z
N TYR A 1 9.82 -2.28 -15.45
CA TYR A 1 8.98 -1.23 -14.85
C TYR A 1 8.01 -1.89 -13.89
N ILE A 2 7.93 -1.40 -12.65
CA ILE A 2 7.05 -1.91 -11.60
C ILE A 2 6.09 -0.77 -11.21
N PRO A 3 4.79 -0.86 -11.56
CA PRO A 3 3.85 0.23 -11.32
C PRO A 3 3.67 0.61 -9.85
N SER A 4 3.58 -0.39 -8.96
CA SER A 4 3.44 -0.16 -7.52
C SER A 4 4.60 0.65 -6.94
N PHE A 5 5.84 0.37 -7.33
CA PHE A 5 7.02 1.12 -6.86
C PHE A 5 7.00 2.58 -7.34
N SER A 6 6.44 2.82 -8.52
CA SER A 6 6.31 4.17 -9.05
C SER A 6 5.23 4.94 -8.30
N LEU A 7 4.11 4.30 -7.95
CA LEU A 7 3.09 4.88 -7.08
C LEU A 7 3.65 5.14 -5.67
N PHE A 8 4.37 4.20 -5.08
CA PHE A 8 5.03 4.40 -3.78
C PHE A 8 6.05 5.53 -3.80
N PHE A 9 6.69 5.82 -4.94
CA PHE A 9 7.60 6.97 -5.03
C PHE A 9 6.88 8.32 -4.80
N LEU A 10 5.62 8.45 -5.22
CA LEU A 10 4.80 9.63 -4.90
C LEU A 10 4.60 9.75 -3.38
N SER A 11 4.16 8.66 -2.73
CA SER A 11 3.97 8.60 -1.29
C SER A 11 5.27 8.80 -0.50
N MET A 12 6.40 8.29 -0.99
CA MET A 12 7.70 8.48 -0.32
C MET A 12 8.14 9.94 -0.29
N VAL A 13 7.90 10.71 -1.36
CA VAL A 13 8.21 12.15 -1.36
C VAL A 13 7.25 12.91 -0.46
N HIS A 14 5.98 12.48 -0.38
CA HIS A 14 5.02 13.02 0.57
C HIS A 14 5.42 12.76 2.02
N ASP A 15 5.77 11.52 2.38
CA ASP A 15 6.31 11.19 3.70
C ASP A 15 7.57 11.99 4.01
N TYR A 16 8.45 12.19 3.03
CA TYR A 16 9.63 13.04 3.20
C TYR A 16 9.25 14.48 3.56
N ALA A 17 8.35 15.10 2.79
CA ALA A 17 7.88 16.47 3.02
C ALA A 17 7.23 16.64 4.40
N ARG A 18 6.65 15.57 4.95
CA ARG A 18 6.02 15.57 6.28
C ARG A 18 6.99 15.38 7.42
N LEU A 19 8.06 14.62 7.19
CA LEU A 19 9.02 14.24 8.22
C LEU A 19 10.26 15.15 8.23
N ARG A 20 10.44 15.99 7.21
CA ARG A 20 11.63 16.82 7.01
C ARG A 20 11.23 18.23 6.60
N ASP A 21 11.83 19.20 7.28
CA ASP A 21 11.76 20.63 6.93
C ASP A 21 12.72 20.95 5.77
N ASP A 22 12.53 20.32 4.61
CA ASP A 22 13.31 20.55 3.38
C ASP A 22 12.40 20.66 2.16
N ASP A 23 11.64 21.77 2.12
CA ASP A 23 10.77 22.14 1.02
C ASP A 23 11.51 22.25 -0.32
N SER A 24 12.81 22.56 -0.28
CA SER A 24 13.61 22.82 -1.47
C SER A 24 13.76 21.56 -2.32
N LEU A 25 14.04 20.42 -1.69
CA LEU A 25 14.10 19.14 -2.38
C LEU A 25 12.74 18.72 -2.91
N VAL A 26 11.67 18.95 -2.16
CA VAL A 26 10.29 18.61 -2.58
C VAL A 26 9.91 19.41 -3.82
N GLN A 27 10.17 20.73 -3.83
CA GLN A 27 9.93 21.61 -4.96
C GLN A 27 10.79 21.23 -6.18
N GLU A 28 12.04 20.82 -5.97
CA GLU A 28 12.91 20.31 -7.04
C GLU A 28 12.31 19.05 -7.69
N LEU A 29 11.80 18.12 -6.89
CA LEU A 29 11.25 16.86 -7.38
C LEU A 29 9.87 17.00 -8.00
N LEU A 30 9.07 17.98 -7.58
CA LEU A 30 7.65 18.13 -7.94
C LEU A 30 7.38 18.08 -9.46
N PRO A 31 8.15 18.72 -10.37
CA PRO A 31 7.96 18.58 -11.81
C PRO A 31 8.09 17.14 -12.34
N ARG A 32 8.90 16.30 -11.68
CA ARG A 32 9.07 14.89 -12.05
C ARG A 32 7.92 14.05 -11.52
N LEU A 33 7.41 14.39 -10.32
CA LEU A 33 6.21 13.77 -9.76
C LEU A 33 4.99 14.05 -10.64
N ARG A 34 4.85 15.26 -11.20
CA ARG A 34 3.81 15.60 -12.20
C ARG A 34 3.80 14.65 -13.39
N LEU A 35 4.97 14.38 -13.97
CA LEU A 35 5.09 13.45 -15.10
C LEU A 35 4.69 12.03 -14.71
N LEU A 36 5.11 11.60 -13.53
CA LEU A 36 4.79 10.26 -13.02
C LEU A 36 3.30 10.12 -12.71
N ALA A 37 2.72 11.08 -12.01
CA ALA A 37 1.30 11.13 -11.68
C ALA A 37 0.45 11.12 -12.96
N GLU A 38 0.81 11.94 -13.96
CA GLU A 38 0.09 11.99 -15.23
C GLU A 38 0.22 10.68 -16.01
N ASN A 39 1.41 10.08 -16.04
CA ASN A 39 1.62 8.77 -16.65
C ASN A 39 0.72 7.70 -15.99
N THR A 40 0.67 7.64 -14.66
CA THR A 40 -0.21 6.68 -13.97
C THR A 40 -1.69 6.95 -14.27
N ARG A 41 -2.13 8.20 -14.22
CA ARG A 41 -3.52 8.59 -14.50
C ARG A 41 -3.94 8.29 -15.94
N SER A 42 -3.02 8.36 -16.90
CA SER A 42 -3.27 8.04 -18.31
C SER A 42 -3.65 6.57 -18.57
N HIS A 43 -3.43 5.69 -17.59
CA HIS A 43 -3.79 4.27 -17.63
C HIS A 43 -5.16 3.96 -16.97
N LEU A 44 -5.93 4.98 -16.60
CA LEU A 44 -7.33 4.80 -16.25
C LEU A 44 -8.11 4.29 -17.46
N CYS A 45 -8.77 3.15 -17.28
CA CYS A 45 -9.61 2.54 -18.30
C CYS A 45 -11.01 3.18 -18.32
N GLN A 46 -11.78 2.88 -19.37
CA GLN A 46 -13.15 3.39 -19.54
C GLN A 46 -14.09 2.98 -18.41
N ASP A 47 -13.81 1.86 -17.75
CA ASP A 47 -14.57 1.38 -16.59
C ASP A 47 -14.11 2.03 -15.28
N GLY A 48 -13.23 3.04 -15.31
CA GLY A 48 -12.78 3.79 -14.15
C GLY A 48 -11.76 3.07 -13.26
N LEU A 49 -11.26 1.91 -13.67
CA LEU A 49 -10.17 1.22 -12.96
C LEU A 49 -8.82 1.49 -13.63
N LEU A 50 -7.79 1.56 -12.80
CA LEU A 50 -6.40 1.65 -13.25
C LEU A 50 -5.93 0.27 -13.74
N ARG A 51 -5.37 0.24 -14.96
CA ARG A 51 -4.69 -0.95 -15.49
C ARG A 51 -3.32 -0.58 -16.07
N MET A 52 -2.27 -0.87 -15.29
CA MET A 52 -0.90 -0.49 -15.60
C MET A 52 -0.15 -1.59 -16.39
N PRO A 53 0.59 -1.22 -17.45
CA PRO A 53 1.47 -2.16 -18.12
C PRO A 53 2.71 -2.49 -17.26
N GLY A 54 3.34 -3.63 -17.54
CA GLY A 54 4.59 -4.03 -16.91
C GLY A 54 4.42 -5.04 -15.78
N TRP A 55 5.33 -4.99 -14.81
CA TRP A 55 5.39 -5.97 -13.73
C TRP A 55 4.63 -5.47 -12.51
N ASN A 56 3.36 -5.87 -12.37
CA ASN A 56 2.46 -5.49 -11.28
C ASN A 56 2.78 -6.21 -9.96
N PHE A 57 4.05 -6.15 -9.54
CA PHE A 57 4.54 -6.72 -8.30
C PHE A 57 3.85 -6.05 -7.11
N ILE A 58 3.42 -6.85 -6.14
CA ILE A 58 2.83 -6.40 -4.88
C ILE A 58 3.60 -6.99 -3.69
N ASP A 59 3.88 -8.29 -3.70
CA ASP A 59 4.59 -8.97 -2.61
C ASP A 59 5.06 -10.36 -3.03
N TRP A 60 5.92 -11.00 -2.23
CA TRP A 60 6.38 -12.38 -2.45
C TRP A 60 5.56 -13.39 -1.67
N LEU A 61 4.67 -14.09 -2.37
CA LEU A 61 3.89 -15.21 -1.86
C LEU A 61 4.15 -16.47 -2.71
N PRO A 62 4.19 -17.68 -2.11
CA PRO A 62 4.49 -18.92 -2.83
C PRO A 62 3.54 -19.23 -3.99
N ASN A 63 2.28 -18.81 -3.88
CA ASN A 63 1.24 -19.01 -4.88
C ASN A 63 1.11 -17.83 -5.87
N TRP A 64 1.92 -16.76 -5.72
CA TRP A 64 1.91 -15.61 -6.60
C TRP A 64 3.00 -15.73 -7.66
N GLN A 65 2.61 -15.64 -8.93
CA GLN A 65 3.58 -15.70 -10.02
C GLN A 65 4.34 -14.38 -10.11
N SER A 66 5.65 -14.43 -9.86
CA SER A 66 6.50 -13.24 -9.84
C SER A 66 5.98 -12.15 -8.89
N GLY A 67 5.36 -12.52 -7.77
CA GLY A 67 4.80 -11.58 -6.82
C GLY A 67 3.66 -10.71 -7.34
N VAL A 68 3.00 -11.14 -8.41
CA VAL A 68 1.76 -10.54 -8.92
C VAL A 68 0.58 -11.28 -8.30
N THR A 69 -0.33 -10.54 -7.67
CA THR A 69 -1.56 -11.10 -7.08
C THR A 69 -2.44 -11.78 -8.14
N PRO A 70 -3.14 -12.88 -7.82
CA PRO A 70 -4.24 -13.39 -8.65
C PRO A 70 -5.22 -12.26 -9.01
N GLY A 71 -5.52 -12.10 -10.30
CA GLY A 71 -6.31 -10.96 -10.82
C GLY A 71 -5.49 -9.74 -11.26
N GLY A 72 -4.24 -9.59 -10.78
CA GLY A 72 -3.35 -8.46 -11.13
C GLY A 72 -2.63 -8.58 -12.47
N LYS A 73 -2.70 -9.74 -13.14
CA LYS A 73 -1.96 -10.02 -14.39
C LYS A 73 -2.28 -9.07 -15.55
N GLN A 74 -3.50 -8.52 -15.58
CA GLN A 74 -3.94 -7.57 -16.61
C GLN A 74 -3.65 -6.11 -16.26
N GLY A 75 -2.76 -5.86 -15.29
CA GLY A 75 -2.41 -4.50 -14.90
C GLY A 75 -3.26 -3.90 -13.80
N GLY A 76 -4.26 -4.63 -13.28
CA GLY A 76 -5.21 -4.12 -12.30
C GLY A 76 -5.16 -4.89 -10.98
N GLY A 77 -6.35 -5.25 -10.49
CA GLY A 77 -6.54 -5.86 -9.18
C GLY A 77 -6.79 -4.82 -8.09
N CYS A 78 -7.44 -5.26 -7.02
CA CYS A 78 -7.88 -4.38 -5.94
C CYS A 78 -6.70 -3.64 -5.32
N ILE A 79 -5.67 -4.37 -4.91
CA ILE A 79 -4.55 -3.79 -4.16
C ILE A 79 -3.78 -2.72 -4.96
N LEU A 80 -3.54 -2.92 -6.25
CA LEU A 80 -2.84 -1.92 -7.06
C LEU A 80 -3.67 -0.64 -7.21
N ASN A 81 -4.98 -0.78 -7.38
CA ASN A 81 -5.87 0.38 -7.47
C ASN A 81 -5.94 1.12 -6.12
N LEU A 82 -5.97 0.41 -4.99
CA LEU A 82 -5.91 1.01 -3.66
C LEU A 82 -4.60 1.77 -3.41
N ILE A 83 -3.45 1.20 -3.82
CA ILE A 83 -2.15 1.88 -3.80
C ILE A 83 -2.22 3.17 -4.62
N ALA A 84 -2.84 3.13 -5.80
CA ALA A 84 -2.99 4.31 -6.65
C ALA A 84 -3.88 5.40 -6.03
N VAL A 85 -4.98 5.02 -5.38
CA VAL A 85 -5.83 5.96 -4.62
C VAL A 85 -5.01 6.70 -3.58
N GLN A 86 -4.21 5.99 -2.78
CA GLN A 86 -3.39 6.65 -1.77
C GLN A 86 -2.31 7.54 -2.41
N ALA A 87 -1.56 7.02 -3.37
CA ALA A 87 -0.48 7.76 -4.02
C ALA A 87 -0.97 9.05 -4.69
N TRP A 88 -2.18 9.06 -5.26
CA TRP A 88 -2.77 10.26 -5.83
C TRP A 88 -3.24 11.26 -4.79
N ARG A 89 -3.71 10.81 -3.61
CA ARG A 89 -4.01 11.70 -2.47
C ARG A 89 -2.73 12.36 -1.93
N ASP A 90 -1.68 11.57 -1.75
CA ASP A 90 -0.38 12.06 -1.29
C ASP A 90 0.20 13.09 -2.27
N TYR A 91 0.10 12.79 -3.57
CA TYR A 91 0.51 13.71 -4.62
C TYR A 91 -0.35 14.98 -4.69
N ALA A 92 -1.67 14.87 -4.52
CA ALA A 92 -2.55 16.04 -4.45
C ALA A 92 -2.16 16.95 -3.28
N ASP A 93 -1.80 16.37 -2.14
CA ASP A 93 -1.36 17.10 -0.97
C ASP A 93 0.00 17.79 -1.17
N LEU A 94 0.94 17.14 -1.89
CA LEU A 94 2.18 17.78 -2.34
C LEU A 94 1.92 18.99 -3.25
N GLU A 95 1.04 18.85 -4.25
CA GLU A 95 0.66 19.96 -5.14
C GLU A 95 -0.02 21.10 -4.38
N ARG A 96 -0.79 20.78 -3.34
CA ARG A 96 -1.47 21.78 -2.51
C ARG A 96 -0.49 22.67 -1.74
N HIS A 97 0.58 22.08 -1.20
CA HIS A 97 1.54 22.79 -0.35
C HIS A 97 2.68 23.43 -1.16
N PHE A 98 3.17 22.75 -2.19
CA PHE A 98 4.38 23.16 -2.91
C PHE A 98 4.14 23.55 -4.37
N GLY A 99 2.93 23.37 -4.88
CA GLY A 99 2.64 23.41 -6.30
C GLY A 99 1.37 24.17 -6.66
N SER A 100 0.52 23.51 -7.44
CA SER A 100 -0.72 24.07 -7.97
C SER A 100 -1.94 23.53 -7.22
N PRO A 101 -2.68 24.39 -6.48
CA PRO A 101 -3.95 24.01 -5.87
C PRO A 101 -4.98 23.47 -6.88
N ALA A 102 -4.92 23.90 -8.14
CA ALA A 102 -5.78 23.39 -9.20
C ALA A 102 -5.40 21.94 -9.59
N LEU A 103 -4.10 21.62 -9.67
CA LEU A 103 -3.67 20.24 -9.89
C LEU A 103 -3.99 19.36 -8.68
N ALA A 104 -3.83 19.89 -7.46
CA ALA A 104 -4.26 19.19 -6.25
C ALA A 104 -5.73 18.76 -6.35
N GLN A 105 -6.63 19.67 -6.76
CA GLN A 105 -8.04 19.34 -6.93
C GLN A 105 -8.27 18.24 -8.00
N VAL A 106 -7.58 18.31 -9.13
CA VAL A 106 -7.69 17.28 -10.20
C VAL A 106 -7.36 15.88 -9.66
N TYR A 107 -6.33 15.76 -8.83
CA TYR A 107 -5.90 14.47 -8.29
C TYR A 107 -6.74 14.02 -7.08
N ASP A 108 -7.25 14.95 -6.27
CA ASP A 108 -8.24 14.62 -5.24
C ASP A 108 -9.53 14.04 -5.86
N ASP A 109 -10.01 14.64 -6.95
CA ASP A 109 -11.19 14.17 -7.68
C ASP A 109 -10.92 12.78 -8.31
N ALA A 110 -9.75 12.61 -8.94
CA ALA A 110 -9.35 11.33 -9.54
C ALA A 110 -9.21 10.22 -8.49
N ALA A 111 -8.58 10.49 -7.35
CA ALA A 111 -8.44 9.54 -6.26
C ALA A 111 -9.79 9.17 -5.65
N THR A 112 -10.70 10.14 -5.50
CA THR A 112 -12.07 9.90 -5.01
C THR A 112 -12.86 9.00 -5.98
N ALA A 113 -12.84 9.33 -7.27
CA ALA A 113 -13.52 8.53 -8.29
C ALA A 113 -12.97 7.10 -8.37
N LEU A 114 -11.64 6.94 -8.28
CA LEU A 114 -11.02 5.62 -8.28
C LEU A 114 -11.38 4.82 -7.01
N ALA A 115 -11.37 5.47 -5.83
CA ALA A 115 -11.75 4.83 -4.57
C ALA A 115 -13.19 4.33 -4.60
N ASP A 116 -14.13 5.14 -5.09
CA ASP A 116 -15.53 4.72 -5.24
C ASP A 116 -15.67 3.56 -6.21
N ARG A 117 -14.92 3.59 -7.32
CA ARG A 117 -14.93 2.49 -8.29
C ARG A 117 -14.36 1.19 -7.71
N VAL A 118 -13.25 1.27 -6.98
CA VAL A 118 -12.65 0.11 -6.31
C VAL A 118 -13.62 -0.49 -5.30
N ARG A 119 -14.26 0.33 -4.47
CA ARG A 119 -15.28 -0.14 -3.53
C ARG A 119 -16.44 -0.81 -4.25
N ALA A 120 -16.92 -0.25 -5.35
CA ALA A 120 -18.03 -0.80 -6.11
C ALA A 120 -17.70 -2.14 -6.78
N VAL A 121 -16.46 -2.32 -7.24
CA VAL A 121 -16.05 -3.52 -8.00
C VAL A 121 -15.53 -4.63 -7.10
N PHE A 122 -14.70 -4.33 -6.10
CA PHE A 122 -13.95 -5.34 -5.36
C PHE A 122 -14.55 -5.68 -3.99
N ARG A 123 -15.41 -4.82 -3.42
CA ARG A 123 -16.03 -5.09 -2.13
C ARG A 123 -17.20 -6.06 -2.29
N VAL A 124 -17.16 -7.17 -1.55
CA VAL A 124 -18.19 -8.20 -1.55
C VAL A 124 -19.30 -7.83 -0.57
N ALA A 125 -20.54 -7.79 -1.07
CA ALA A 125 -21.71 -7.56 -0.23
C ALA A 125 -21.89 -8.71 0.80
N GLY A 126 -22.30 -8.37 2.02
CA GLY A 126 -22.48 -9.33 3.11
C GLY A 126 -21.23 -9.49 3.97
N SER A 127 -20.12 -9.97 3.40
CA SER A 127 -18.86 -10.12 4.16
C SER A 127 -18.13 -8.80 4.37
N GLY A 128 -18.33 -7.83 3.47
CA GLY A 128 -17.63 -6.54 3.48
C GLY A 128 -16.17 -6.62 3.02
N ALA A 129 -15.65 -7.82 2.76
CA ALA A 129 -14.27 -8.08 2.34
C ALA A 129 -14.00 -7.54 0.93
N PHE A 130 -12.73 -7.24 0.66
CA PHE A 130 -12.26 -6.83 -0.66
C PHE A 130 -11.58 -8.02 -1.35
N ALA A 131 -12.13 -8.47 -2.47
CA ALA A 131 -11.46 -9.44 -3.32
C ALA A 131 -10.34 -8.77 -4.12
N GLU A 132 -9.28 -9.50 -4.43
CA GLU A 132 -8.19 -9.00 -5.28
C GLU A 132 -8.58 -8.96 -6.76
N ASP A 133 -9.46 -9.86 -7.19
CA ASP A 133 -9.94 -10.00 -8.56
C ASP A 133 -11.42 -9.61 -8.71
N GLU A 134 -11.81 -9.20 -9.92
CA GLU A 134 -13.17 -8.77 -10.24
C GLU A 134 -14.21 -9.91 -10.17
N ALA A 135 -13.77 -11.18 -10.24
CA ALA A 135 -14.64 -12.34 -10.12
C ALA A 135 -14.88 -12.78 -8.66
N HIS A 136 -14.27 -12.08 -7.69
CA HIS A 136 -14.39 -12.32 -6.26
C HIS A 136 -13.97 -13.74 -5.84
N THR A 137 -12.91 -14.25 -6.46
CA THR A 137 -12.44 -15.62 -6.24
C THR A 137 -11.23 -15.71 -5.31
N TYR A 138 -10.52 -14.62 -5.09
CA TYR A 138 -9.28 -14.57 -4.33
C TYR A 138 -9.25 -13.40 -3.34
N PHE A 139 -8.85 -13.68 -2.11
CA PHE A 139 -8.79 -12.72 -1.00
C PHE A 139 -7.44 -12.83 -0.28
N SER A 140 -6.88 -11.68 0.07
CA SER A 140 -5.59 -11.54 0.73
C SER A 140 -5.69 -10.57 1.91
N GLU A 141 -4.76 -10.66 2.86
CA GLU A 141 -4.57 -9.63 3.87
C GLU A 141 -4.21 -8.28 3.23
N HIS A 142 -3.49 -8.27 2.10
CA HIS A 142 -3.06 -7.04 1.40
C HIS A 142 -4.24 -6.14 1.06
N ALA A 143 -5.25 -6.68 0.37
CA ALA A 143 -6.44 -5.93 -0.02
C ALA A 143 -7.21 -5.42 1.21
N GLN A 144 -7.35 -6.24 2.25
CA GLN A 144 -8.10 -5.85 3.45
C GLN A 144 -7.40 -4.71 4.19
N VAL A 145 -6.12 -4.90 4.50
CA VAL A 145 -5.32 -3.93 5.26
C VAL A 145 -5.23 -2.60 4.51
N PHE A 146 -4.99 -2.62 3.20
CA PHE A 146 -4.87 -1.37 2.47
C PHE A 146 -6.23 -0.68 2.29
N ALA A 147 -7.33 -1.45 2.14
CA ALA A 147 -8.68 -0.91 2.15
C ALA A 147 -9.03 -0.27 3.51
N MET A 148 -8.63 -0.88 4.64
CA MET A 148 -8.77 -0.29 5.96
C MET A 148 -8.12 1.09 6.03
N LEU A 149 -6.93 1.24 5.46
CA LEU A 149 -6.19 2.48 5.49
C LEU A 149 -6.79 3.54 4.55
N VAL A 150 -7.18 3.14 3.33
CA VAL A 150 -7.74 4.06 2.30
C VAL A 150 -9.15 4.54 2.65
N TYR A 151 -9.99 3.68 3.23
CA TYR A 151 -11.40 3.98 3.51
C TYR A 151 -11.69 4.30 4.96
N ASP A 152 -10.69 4.27 5.84
CA ASP A 152 -10.88 4.38 7.29
C ASP A 152 -11.90 3.38 7.82
N ALA A 153 -11.74 2.10 7.43
CA ALA A 153 -12.72 1.03 7.62
C ALA A 153 -12.24 -0.02 8.65
N PRO A 154 -12.23 0.30 9.97
CA PRO A 154 -11.71 -0.59 11.00
C PRO A 154 -12.48 -1.92 11.11
N GLU A 155 -13.71 -2.00 10.62
CA GLU A 155 -14.53 -3.21 10.63
C GLU A 155 -13.92 -4.36 9.81
N LEU A 156 -13.05 -4.06 8.83
CA LEU A 156 -12.32 -5.10 8.09
C LEU A 156 -11.32 -5.88 8.96
N ALA A 157 -11.04 -5.44 10.18
CA ALA A 157 -10.31 -6.24 11.16
C ALA A 157 -11.00 -7.58 11.43
N GLU A 158 -12.33 -7.64 11.37
CA GLU A 158 -13.07 -8.91 11.52
C GLU A 158 -12.83 -9.85 10.34
N VAL A 159 -12.68 -9.32 9.13
CA VAL A 159 -12.31 -10.11 7.95
C VAL A 159 -10.93 -10.74 8.15
N LEU A 160 -9.96 -9.97 8.66
CA LEU A 160 -8.61 -10.46 8.97
C LEU A 160 -8.58 -11.56 10.04
N ARG A 161 -9.52 -11.54 10.99
CA ARG A 161 -9.62 -12.54 12.07
C ARG A 161 -10.35 -13.82 11.66
N GLN A 162 -11.40 -13.69 10.86
CA GLN A 162 -12.37 -14.76 10.65
C GLN A 162 -12.18 -15.50 9.33
N GLN A 163 -11.64 -14.85 8.30
CA GLN A 163 -11.51 -15.46 6.98
C GLN A 163 -10.14 -16.10 6.79
N GLN A 164 -10.13 -17.16 5.97
CA GLN A 164 -8.88 -17.72 5.48
C GLN A 164 -8.36 -16.84 4.35
N LEU A 165 -7.35 -16.02 4.67
CA LEU A 165 -6.70 -15.12 3.74
C LEU A 165 -5.26 -15.55 3.53
N ASP A 166 -4.73 -15.34 2.33
CA ASP A 166 -3.29 -15.37 2.17
C ASP A 166 -2.67 -14.17 2.88
N GLU A 167 -1.66 -14.46 3.68
CA GLU A 167 -1.06 -13.47 4.55
C GLU A 167 -0.06 -12.57 3.82
N CYS A 168 0.05 -11.32 4.28
CA CYS A 168 1.11 -10.43 3.84
C CYS A 168 2.48 -11.10 4.02
N GLY A 169 3.32 -11.01 2.99
CA GLY A 169 4.74 -11.26 3.07
C GLY A 169 5.44 -10.18 3.91
N ILE A 170 6.75 -10.34 4.07
CA ILE A 170 7.52 -9.46 4.96
C ILE A 170 7.59 -8.03 4.43
N TYR A 171 7.62 -7.85 3.10
CA TYR A 171 7.62 -6.54 2.44
C TYR A 171 6.32 -5.78 2.70
N PHE A 172 5.17 -6.43 2.53
CA PHE A 172 3.88 -5.76 2.73
C PHE A 172 3.47 -5.66 4.21
N SER A 173 4.22 -6.29 5.11
CA SER A 173 3.94 -6.25 6.55
C SER A 173 4.04 -4.83 7.14
N PHE A 174 4.68 -3.87 6.46
CA PHE A 174 4.63 -2.46 6.84
C PHE A 174 3.18 -1.96 6.98
N TYR A 175 2.37 -2.11 5.93
CA TYR A 175 0.99 -1.64 5.94
C TYR A 175 0.12 -2.42 6.92
N TYR A 176 0.41 -3.71 7.11
CA TYR A 176 -0.26 -4.54 8.12
C TYR A 176 -0.04 -3.98 9.52
N LEU A 177 1.22 -3.71 9.88
CA LEU A 177 1.58 -3.14 11.17
C LEU A 177 1.02 -1.73 11.33
N LEU A 178 1.07 -0.90 10.28
CA LEU A 178 0.48 0.43 10.28
C LEU A 178 -1.03 0.39 10.60
N ALA A 179 -1.80 -0.47 9.94
CA ALA A 179 -3.23 -0.64 10.23
C ALA A 179 -3.46 -1.16 11.66
N CYS A 180 -2.65 -2.12 12.12
CA CYS A 180 -2.76 -2.61 13.50
C CYS A 180 -2.52 -1.50 14.53
N HIS A 181 -1.52 -0.65 14.33
CA HIS A 181 -1.25 0.48 15.21
C HIS A 181 -2.34 1.54 15.14
N LYS A 182 -2.78 1.93 13.93
CA LYS A 182 -3.82 2.94 13.72
C LYS A 182 -5.13 2.58 14.42
N TYR A 183 -5.52 1.31 14.39
CA TYR A 183 -6.81 0.85 14.93
C TYR A 183 -6.71 0.05 16.24
N GLY A 184 -5.54 0.01 16.88
CA GLY A 184 -5.36 -0.68 18.18
C GLY A 184 -5.58 -2.20 18.12
N LEU A 185 -5.22 -2.86 17.03
CA LEU A 185 -5.47 -4.29 16.79
C LEU A 185 -4.35 -5.15 17.41
N HIS A 186 -4.31 -5.20 18.73
CA HIS A 186 -3.22 -5.82 19.50
C HIS A 186 -3.03 -7.32 19.23
N ASP A 187 -4.11 -8.05 18.96
CA ASP A 187 -4.09 -9.47 18.62
C ASP A 187 -3.43 -9.72 17.25
N LEU A 188 -3.83 -8.95 16.24
CA LEU A 188 -3.26 -9.00 14.89
C LEU A 188 -1.79 -8.53 14.90
N LEU A 189 -1.48 -7.49 15.68
CA LEU A 189 -0.10 -7.05 15.91
C LEU A 189 0.76 -8.17 16.52
N ALA A 190 0.23 -8.88 17.53
CA ALA A 190 0.92 -10.01 18.15
C ALA A 190 1.13 -11.17 17.17
N LYS A 191 0.12 -11.52 16.36
CA LYS A 191 0.24 -12.52 15.28
C LYS A 191 1.40 -12.17 14.34
N ARG A 192 1.51 -10.92 13.90
CA ARG A 192 2.60 -10.50 13.01
C ARG A 192 3.96 -10.50 13.71
N ARG A 193 4.00 -10.07 14.98
CA ARG A 193 5.21 -10.09 15.82
C ARG A 193 5.82 -11.49 15.91
N GLU A 194 4.99 -12.51 16.10
CA GLU A 194 5.47 -13.90 16.22
C GLU A 194 6.27 -14.36 15.00
N LYS A 195 5.88 -13.94 13.78
CA LYS A 195 6.65 -14.21 12.56
C LYS A 195 8.04 -13.57 12.58
N TYR A 196 8.14 -12.32 13.04
CA TYR A 196 9.43 -11.65 13.20
C TYR A 196 10.29 -12.30 14.31
N LEU A 197 9.68 -12.75 15.41
CA LEU A 197 10.40 -13.47 16.46
C LEU A 197 10.90 -14.84 15.98
N ALA A 198 10.11 -15.55 15.18
CA ALA A 198 10.52 -16.81 14.57
C ALA A 198 11.75 -16.62 13.67
N LEU A 199 11.82 -15.52 12.90
CA LEU A 199 13.02 -15.17 12.14
C LEU A 199 14.25 -14.99 13.04
N ALA A 200 14.11 -14.26 14.16
CA ALA A 200 15.22 -14.06 15.10
C ALA A 200 15.74 -15.37 15.72
N GLN A 201 14.88 -16.38 15.85
CA GLN A 201 15.26 -17.71 16.38
C GLN A 201 16.08 -18.56 15.40
N THR A 202 16.15 -18.19 14.13
CA THR A 202 16.92 -18.94 13.11
C THR A 202 18.43 -18.71 13.18
N GLY A 203 18.89 -17.76 14.00
CA GLY A 203 20.30 -17.41 14.14
C GLY A 203 20.81 -16.38 13.13
N ILE A 204 19.96 -15.89 12.22
CA ILE A 204 20.32 -14.77 11.33
C ILE A 204 20.53 -13.48 12.12
N SER A 205 21.53 -12.70 11.72
CA SER A 205 21.87 -11.42 12.36
C SER A 205 21.32 -10.20 11.61
N CYS A 206 20.63 -10.42 10.49
CA CYS A 206 20.02 -9.40 9.64
C CYS A 206 18.58 -9.79 9.27
N MET A 207 17.80 -8.82 8.80
CA MET A 207 16.43 -9.07 8.33
C MET A 207 16.44 -9.61 6.89
N PRO A 208 15.82 -10.77 6.60
CA PRO A 208 15.86 -11.40 5.28
C PRO A 208 14.81 -10.82 4.32
N GLU A 209 14.86 -11.22 3.04
CA GLU A 209 13.95 -10.74 1.99
C GLU A 209 12.49 -11.19 2.16
N GLU A 210 12.26 -12.37 2.76
CA GLU A 210 10.96 -13.03 2.91
C GLU A 210 10.85 -13.71 4.28
N PHE A 211 9.68 -14.18 4.69
CA PHE A 211 9.56 -14.93 5.96
C PHE A 211 10.11 -16.36 5.88
N SER A 212 10.03 -17.04 4.73
CA SER A 212 10.27 -18.50 4.66
C SER A 212 11.11 -19.00 3.48
N ALA A 213 11.50 -18.16 2.51
CA ALA A 213 12.25 -18.57 1.32
C ALA A 213 13.33 -17.54 0.94
N TRP A 214 14.37 -17.40 1.76
CA TRP A 214 15.31 -16.29 1.62
C TRP A 214 16.26 -16.46 0.44
N ARG A 215 16.13 -15.59 -0.56
CA ARG A 215 17.19 -15.35 -1.55
C ARG A 215 18.23 -14.36 -1.01
N SER A 216 17.79 -13.24 -0.42
CA SER A 216 18.65 -12.34 0.36
C SER A 216 18.45 -12.52 1.87
N TYR A 217 19.56 -12.58 2.61
CA TYR A 217 19.62 -12.68 4.07
C TYR A 217 19.71 -11.31 4.76
N CYS A 218 19.77 -10.23 4.00
CA CYS A 218 19.86 -8.86 4.51
C CYS A 218 19.16 -7.92 3.53
N HIS A 219 17.93 -7.53 3.84
CA HIS A 219 17.10 -6.68 3.00
C HIS A 219 16.44 -5.58 3.83
N ALA A 220 16.55 -4.32 3.41
CA ALA A 220 16.02 -3.20 4.20
C ALA A 220 14.50 -3.23 4.36
N TRP A 221 13.79 -3.75 3.35
CA TRP A 221 12.33 -3.81 3.29
C TRP A 221 11.68 -4.83 4.23
N SER A 222 12.45 -5.38 5.15
CA SER A 222 11.95 -6.28 6.19
C SER A 222 12.17 -5.74 7.59
N ALA A 223 12.75 -4.56 7.73
CA ALA A 223 12.98 -3.92 9.02
C ALA A 223 11.72 -3.23 9.61
N HIS A 224 10.52 -3.51 9.09
CA HIS A 224 9.28 -2.83 9.49
C HIS A 224 8.95 -2.99 10.97
N TRP A 225 9.20 -4.17 11.56
CA TRP A 225 8.98 -4.36 12.99
C TRP A 225 9.79 -3.38 13.83
N LEU A 226 11.05 -3.14 13.45
CA LEU A 226 11.91 -2.16 14.13
C LEU A 226 11.37 -0.74 13.95
N TYR A 227 10.98 -0.39 12.72
CA TYR A 227 10.38 0.91 12.42
C TYR A 227 9.15 1.18 13.32
N HIS A 228 8.16 0.28 13.31
CA HIS A 228 6.93 0.46 14.08
C HIS A 228 7.13 0.37 15.61
N THR A 229 8.17 -0.32 16.08
CA THR A 229 8.48 -0.38 17.52
C THR A 229 9.13 0.90 18.03
N TYR A 230 10.01 1.51 17.23
CA TYR A 230 10.89 2.58 17.71
C TYR A 230 10.59 3.97 17.13
N SER A 231 9.77 4.06 16.07
CA SER A 231 9.29 5.34 15.53
C SER A 231 7.95 5.69 16.17
N GLN A 232 7.96 6.48 17.25
CA GLN A 232 6.73 6.92 17.94
C GLN A 232 5.81 7.76 17.03
N ASP A 233 6.35 8.36 15.96
CA ASP A 233 5.61 9.14 14.97
C ASP A 233 5.02 8.30 13.83
N ALA A 234 5.19 6.97 13.82
CA ALA A 234 4.72 6.11 12.73
C ALA A 234 3.19 6.15 12.51
N ILE A 235 2.42 6.62 13.50
CA ILE A 235 0.96 6.79 13.42
C ILE A 235 0.59 7.94 12.47
N ALA A 236 1.51 8.87 12.20
CA ALA A 236 1.24 9.99 11.32
C ALA A 236 1.25 9.61 9.83
N ILE A 237 1.78 8.45 9.41
CA ILE A 237 1.91 8.07 7.99
C ILE A 237 0.53 8.01 7.32
N MET A 238 0.42 8.49 6.07
CA MET A 238 -0.83 8.67 5.31
C MET A 238 -1.74 9.85 5.74
N GLU A 239 -1.40 10.64 6.77
CA GLU A 239 -2.07 11.92 7.03
C GLU A 239 -1.54 13.04 6.11
N ARG A 240 -2.16 14.22 6.15
CA ARG A 240 -1.76 15.37 5.33
C ARG A 240 -0.50 16.06 5.86
N ILE A 241 0.19 16.81 4.99
CA ILE A 241 1.22 17.80 5.34
C ILE A 241 0.55 18.88 6.22
N LYS A 242 1.29 19.33 7.23
CA LYS A 242 0.81 20.29 8.25
C LYS A 242 0.95 21.73 7.79
#